data_AF-X1V3I8-F1
#
_entry.id   AF-X1V3I8-F1
#
_cell.length_a   1.000
_cell.length_b   1.000
_cell.length_c   1.000
_cell.angle_alpha   90.00
_cell.angle_beta   90.00
_cell.angle_gamma   90.00
#
_symmetry.space_group_name_H-M   'P 1'
#
loop_
_entity.id
_entity.type
_entity.pdbx_description
1 polymer ?
#
loop_
_entity_poly.entity_id
_entity_poly.type
_entity_poly.pdbx_seq_one_letter_code
_entity_poly.pdbx_strand_id
1 'polypeptide(L)'
;MFFILSIISEGCSHKPGKLDKEQSLFRIGVAMFIHETCTFCPNATGIEEFEFYGPPVRGEELLRANDYIRGFVSRAKEYGCVDLVGLLSPREAKGGSSGSWITTEAF
;
A
#
# COMPACT_ATOMS: atom_id res chain seq x y z
N MET A 1 -33.41 10.20 -21.39
CA MET A 1 -33.34 10.45 -19.93
C MET A 1 -32.99 9.13 -19.26
N PHE A 2 -31.69 8.84 -19.10
CA PHE A 2 -31.21 7.60 -18.51
C PHE A 2 -30.99 7.82 -17.01
N PHE A 3 -31.82 7.16 -16.19
CA PHE A 3 -31.60 7.05 -14.76
C PHE A 3 -30.55 5.94 -14.54
N ILE A 4 -29.32 6.34 -14.22
CA ILE A 4 -28.32 5.40 -13.68
C ILE A 4 -28.63 5.26 -12.19
N LEU A 5 -29.23 4.12 -11.83
CA LEU A 5 -29.44 3.72 -10.45
C LEU A 5 -28.07 3.42 -9.83
N SER A 6 -27.55 4.37 -9.07
CA SER A 6 -26.30 4.22 -8.32
C SER A 6 -26.55 3.25 -7.17
N ILE A 7 -26.08 2.01 -7.31
CA ILE A 7 -26.04 1.04 -6.23
C ILE A 7 -24.95 1.52 -5.28
N ILE A 8 -25.35 2.22 -4.22
CA ILE A 8 -24.48 2.61 -3.13
C ILE A 8 -24.06 1.30 -2.46
N SER A 9 -22.80 0.89 -2.64
CA SER A 9 -22.22 -0.15 -1.81
C SER A 9 -22.34 0.30 -0.37
N GLU A 10 -22.93 -0.51 0.50
CA GLU A 10 -22.98 -0.24 1.93
C GLU A 10 -21.57 -0.32 2.53
N GLY A 11 -20.74 0.70 2.30
CA GLY A 11 -19.59 0.99 3.15
C GLY A 11 -20.09 1.23 4.57
N CYS A 12 -19.28 0.86 5.58
CA CYS A 12 -19.54 0.96 7.03
C CYS A 12 -20.97 1.42 7.37
N SER A 13 -21.93 0.48 7.35
CA SER A 13 -23.37 0.72 7.38
C SER A 13 -23.77 1.83 8.37
N HIS A 14 -24.10 3.01 7.83
CA HIS A 14 -24.65 4.12 8.59
C HIS A 14 -26.11 3.78 8.94
N LYS A 15 -26.37 3.29 10.15
CA LYS A 15 -27.75 3.21 10.65
C LYS A 15 -28.25 4.63 10.95
N PRO A 16 -29.30 5.14 10.27
CA PRO A 16 -29.84 6.46 10.55
C PRO A 16 -30.68 6.36 11.83
N GLY A 17 -30.03 6.58 12.98
CA GLY A 17 -30.73 6.44 14.25
C GLY A 17 -29.87 6.35 15.51
N LYS A 18 -28.69 6.97 15.54
CA LYS A 18 -28.03 7.44 16.76
C LYS A 18 -26.71 8.08 16.39
N LEU A 19 -26.57 9.37 16.66
CA LEU A 19 -25.29 10.05 16.61
C LEU A 19 -24.50 9.68 17.87
N ASP A 20 -24.12 8.40 18.00
CA ASP A 20 -23.19 7.97 19.03
C ASP A 20 -21.80 8.42 18.56
N LYS A 21 -21.21 9.38 19.29
CA LYS A 21 -19.86 9.91 19.08
C LYS A 21 -18.88 8.76 18.83
N GLU A 22 -18.05 8.90 17.80
CA GLU A 22 -16.99 7.96 17.40
C GLU A 22 -17.48 6.79 16.52
N GLN A 23 -17.74 7.07 15.24
CA GLN A 23 -17.47 6.05 14.21
C GLN A 23 -16.00 5.66 14.39
N SER A 24 -15.72 4.46 14.93
CA SER A 24 -14.36 4.01 15.17
C SER A 24 -13.61 3.96 13.85
N LEU A 25 -12.79 4.97 13.61
CA LEU A 25 -11.93 5.06 12.43
C LEU A 25 -10.97 3.87 12.47
N PHE A 26 -11.10 2.94 11.52
CA PHE A 26 -10.19 1.81 11.40
C PHE A 26 -8.86 2.32 10.86
N ARG A 27 -7.88 2.43 11.75
CA ARG A 27 -6.51 2.81 11.37
C ARG A 27 -5.76 1.60 10.83
N ILE A 28 -5.34 1.66 9.58
CA ILE A 28 -4.64 0.59 8.86
C ILE A 28 -3.25 1.07 8.48
N GLY A 29 -2.23 0.37 8.98
CA GLY A 29 -0.86 0.55 8.51
C GLY A 29 -0.67 -0.10 7.14
N VAL A 30 -0.15 0.64 6.17
CA VAL A 30 0.14 0.16 4.82
C VAL A 30 1.65 0.07 4.67
N ALA A 31 2.16 -1.12 4.35
CA ALA A 31 3.56 -1.33 3.97
C ALA A 31 3.60 -1.98 2.58
N MET A 32 4.69 -1.74 1.86
CA MET A 32 4.94 -2.33 0.55
C MET A 32 6.32 -2.97 0.50
N PHE A 33 6.37 -4.20 -0.01
CA PHE A 33 7.60 -4.89 -0.31
C PHE A 33 7.34 -5.78 -1.53
N ILE A 34 8.23 -5.72 -2.52
CA ILE A 34 8.15 -6.56 -3.73
C ILE A 34 9.55 -7.06 -4.06
N HIS A 35 9.70 -8.38 -4.09
CA HIS A 35 10.92 -9.05 -4.55
C HIS A 35 10.59 -10.49 -4.93
N GLU A 36 11.09 -10.92 -6.06
CA GLU A 36 11.00 -12.28 -6.56
C GLU A 36 12.42 -12.84 -6.68
N THR A 37 12.71 -13.89 -5.91
CA THR A 37 14.02 -14.52 -5.92
C THR A 37 14.25 -15.31 -7.21
N CYS A 38 15.14 -14.79 -8.04
CA CYS A 38 15.73 -15.45 -9.20
C CYS A 38 17.03 -16.13 -8.76
N THR A 39 16.95 -17.42 -8.42
CA THR A 39 18.02 -18.20 -7.77
C THR A 39 19.40 -18.12 -8.44
N PHE A 40 19.47 -17.94 -9.76
CA PHE A 40 20.72 -17.93 -10.52
C PHE A 40 21.25 -16.52 -10.85
N CYS A 41 20.58 -15.46 -10.38
CA CYS A 41 21.13 -14.11 -10.48
C CYS A 41 22.41 -14.03 -9.63
N PRO A 42 23.53 -13.56 -10.20
CA PRO A 42 24.86 -13.72 -9.58
C PRO A 42 25.07 -12.84 -8.35
N ASN A 43 24.38 -11.71 -8.26
CA ASN A 43 24.58 -10.70 -7.22
C ASN A 43 23.36 -10.67 -6.29
N ALA A 44 23.59 -10.78 -4.99
CA ALA A 44 22.57 -10.60 -3.96
C ALA A 44 21.90 -9.21 -4.06
N THR A 45 20.66 -9.12 -3.60
CA THR A 45 19.94 -7.85 -3.50
C THR A 45 20.08 -7.31 -2.08
N GLY A 46 20.89 -6.27 -1.90
CA GLY A 46 21.14 -5.63 -0.62
C GLY A 46 20.45 -4.27 -0.48
N ILE A 47 20.85 -3.52 0.55
CA ILE A 47 20.35 -2.16 0.82
C ILE A 47 20.63 -1.25 -0.38
N GLU A 48 21.82 -1.34 -0.98
CA GLU A 48 22.22 -0.51 -2.11
C GLU A 48 21.27 -0.67 -3.32
N GLU A 49 20.79 -1.88 -3.58
CA GLU A 49 19.82 -2.13 -4.65
C GLU A 49 18.46 -1.51 -4.34
N PHE A 50 17.97 -1.59 -3.10
CA PHE A 50 16.69 -1.00 -2.69
C PHE A 50 16.73 0.52 -2.57
N GLU A 51 17.90 1.09 -2.27
CA GLU A 51 18.10 2.54 -2.14
C GLU A 51 18.69 3.20 -3.39
N PHE A 52 18.89 2.45 -4.48
CA PHE A 52 19.45 2.96 -5.73
C PHE A 52 18.66 4.16 -6.30
N TYR A 53 17.33 4.14 -6.15
CA TYR A 53 16.43 5.22 -6.57
C TYR A 53 16.14 6.25 -5.47
N GLY A 54 16.89 6.20 -4.37
CA GLY A 54 16.72 7.03 -3.19
C GLY A 54 16.19 6.24 -1.97
N PRO A 55 16.09 6.91 -0.81
CA PRO A 55 15.78 6.26 0.46
C PRO A 55 14.35 5.67 0.48
N PRO A 56 14.05 4.77 1.42
CA PRO A 56 12.72 4.20 1.64
C PRO A 56 11.63 5.29 1.81
N VAL A 57 10.41 4.98 1.36
CA VAL A 57 9.26 5.89 1.40
C VAL A 57 8.41 5.67 2.65
N ARG A 58 7.60 6.67 3.00
CA ARG A 58 6.62 6.58 4.11
C ARG A 58 5.46 7.56 3.96
N GLY A 59 4.43 7.40 4.79
CA GLY A 59 3.28 8.29 4.85
C GLY A 59 2.59 8.44 3.50
N GLU A 60 2.21 9.67 3.15
CA GLU A 60 1.54 9.97 1.88
C GLU A 60 2.35 9.62 0.63
N GLU A 61 3.69 9.62 0.71
CA GLU A 61 4.53 9.21 -0.41
C GLU A 61 4.32 7.73 -0.72
N LEU A 62 4.30 6.87 0.32
CA LEU A 62 4.00 5.45 0.15
C LEU A 62 2.58 5.24 -0.40
N LEU A 63 1.58 5.94 0.13
CA LEU A 63 0.18 5.81 -0.32
C LEU A 63 -0.03 6.20 -1.79
N ARG A 64 0.97 6.80 -2.45
CA ARG A 64 0.95 7.19 -3.86
C ARG A 64 2.00 6.46 -4.71
N ALA A 65 2.80 5.57 -4.10
CA ALA A 65 4.05 5.05 -4.67
C ALA A 65 3.90 4.37 -6.03
N ASN A 66 2.90 3.50 -6.20
CA ASN A 66 2.65 2.80 -7.48
C ASN A 66 1.16 2.47 -7.67
N ASP A 67 0.82 1.89 -8.82
CA ASP A 67 -0.57 1.56 -9.17
C ASP A 67 -1.21 0.51 -8.24
N TYR A 68 -0.43 -0.43 -7.71
CA TYR A 68 -0.93 -1.43 -6.75
C TYR A 68 -1.38 -0.75 -5.45
N ILE A 69 -0.53 0.13 -4.89
CA ILE A 69 -0.87 0.87 -3.66
C ILE A 69 -1.99 1.87 -3.91
N ARG A 70 -1.97 2.58 -5.05
CA ARG A 70 -3.07 3.51 -5.40
C ARG A 70 -4.41 2.78 -5.54
N GLY A 71 -4.42 1.58 -6.12
CA GLY A 71 -5.61 0.74 -6.22
C GLY A 71 -6.15 0.33 -4.86
N PHE A 72 -5.27 -0.13 -3.95
CA PHE A 72 -5.63 -0.45 -2.57
C PHE A 72 -6.19 0.77 -1.84
N VAL A 73 -5.50 1.91 -1.89
CA VAL A 73 -5.92 3.17 -1.24
C VAL A 73 -7.28 3.62 -1.75
N SER A 74 -7.50 3.55 -3.07
CA SER A 74 -8.77 3.91 -3.71
C SER A 74 -9.92 3.06 -3.16
N ARG A 75 -9.79 1.73 -3.22
CA ARG A 75 -10.82 0.80 -2.73
C ARG A 75 -11.05 0.91 -1.22
N ALA A 76 -9.99 1.04 -0.44
CA ALA A 76 -10.10 1.17 1.01
C ALA A 76 -10.86 2.45 1.40
N LYS A 77 -10.61 3.57 0.73
CA LYS A 77 -11.29 4.85 1.02
C LYS A 77 -12.79 4.83 0.69
N GLU A 78 -13.24 3.98 -0.22
CA GLU A 78 -14.68 3.82 -0.53
C GLU A 78 -15.52 3.38 0.68
N TYR A 79 -14.91 2.75 1.70
CA TYR A 79 -15.59 2.37 2.93
C TYR A 79 -15.91 3.54 3.87
N GLY A 80 -15.28 4.71 3.70
CA GLY A 80 -15.57 5.94 4.46
C GLY A 80 -15.19 5.96 5.94
N CYS A 81 -14.79 4.81 6.51
CA CYS A 81 -14.48 4.62 7.94
C CYS A 81 -13.02 4.18 8.18
N VAL A 82 -12.12 4.39 7.22
CA VAL A 82 -10.71 3.96 7.31
C VAL A 82 -9.74 5.15 7.32
N ASP A 83 -8.70 5.06 8.14
CA ASP A 83 -7.52 5.92 8.13
C ASP A 83 -6.31 5.11 7.70
N LEU A 84 -5.67 5.49 6.59
CA LEU A 84 -4.53 4.76 6.05
C LEU A 84 -3.24 5.47 6.43
N VAL A 85 -2.30 4.73 7.02
CA VAL A 85 -1.00 5.26 7.42
C VAL A 85 0.09 4.51 6.67
N GLY A 86 0.81 5.22 5.78
CA GLY A 86 1.97 4.64 5.10
C GLY A 86 3.14 4.41 6.07
N LEU A 87 3.55 3.15 6.23
CA LEU A 87 4.71 2.73 7.02
C LEU A 87 6.02 2.96 6.24
N LEU A 88 7.16 2.79 6.89
CA LEU A 88 8.44 2.78 6.18
C LEU A 88 8.48 1.58 5.23
N SER A 89 8.81 1.79 3.97
CA SER A 89 8.82 0.73 2.95
C SER A 89 9.91 0.98 1.92
N PRO A 90 10.66 -0.06 1.50
CA PRO A 90 11.66 0.09 0.46
C PRO A 90 11.00 0.43 -0.88
N ARG A 91 11.81 0.97 -1.80
CA ARG A 91 11.43 1.16 -3.20
C ARG A 91 11.59 -0.17 -3.94
N GLU A 92 11.33 -0.16 -5.24
CA GLU A 92 11.72 -1.27 -6.11
C GLU A 92 13.25 -1.35 -6.18
N ALA A 93 13.79 -2.57 -6.13
CA ALA A 93 15.21 -2.78 -6.26
C ALA A 93 15.72 -2.37 -7.66
N LYS A 94 17.01 -2.04 -7.73
CA LYS A 94 17.70 -1.79 -8.99
C LYS A 94 17.53 -2.98 -9.95
N GLY A 95 16.94 -2.73 -11.12
CA GLY A 95 16.67 -3.77 -12.12
C GLY A 95 15.28 -4.40 -12.03
N GLY A 96 14.44 -3.92 -11.10
CA GLY A 96 13.07 -4.37 -10.94
C GLY A 96 12.89 -5.34 -9.77
N SER A 97 11.72 -5.97 -9.68
CA SER A 97 11.41 -6.93 -8.62
C SER A 97 12.15 -8.27 -8.72
N SER A 98 12.73 -8.62 -9.87
CA SER A 98 13.35 -9.94 -10.08
C SER A 98 14.86 -9.85 -9.86
N GLY A 99 15.32 -10.30 -8.69
CA GLY A 99 16.73 -10.24 -8.28
C GLY A 99 17.18 -11.52 -7.58
N SER A 100 18.45 -11.61 -7.17
CA SER A 100 18.93 -12.78 -6.42
C SER A 100 18.39 -12.78 -4.98
N TRP A 101 18.93 -13.64 -4.14
CA TRP A 101 18.61 -13.67 -2.72
C TRP A 101 18.85 -12.31 -2.06
N ILE A 102 17.93 -11.89 -1.20
CA ILE A 102 18.05 -10.68 -0.40
C ILE A 102 19.08 -10.93 0.71
N THR A 103 19.94 -9.96 0.99
CA THR A 103 20.89 -10.07 2.11
C THR A 103 20.16 -10.02 3.45
N THR A 104 20.67 -10.69 4.48
CA THR A 104 20.07 -10.67 5.84
C THR A 104 19.98 -9.26 6.42
N GLU A 105 20.89 -8.36 6.05
CA GLU A 105 20.87 -6.97 6.51
C GLU A 105 19.72 -6.16 5.88
N ALA A 106 19.33 -6.50 4.64
CA ALA A 106 18.27 -5.82 3.92
C ALA A 106 16.85 -6.35 4.25
N PHE A 107 16.73 -7.52 4.88
CA PHE A 107 15.45 -8.16 5.25
C PHE A 107 15.10 -7.92 6.73
#